data_AF-A0A067EI41-F1
#
_entry.id   AF-A0A067EI41-F1
#
_cell.length_a   1.000
_cell.length_b   1.000
_cell.length_c   1.000
_cell.angle_alpha   90.00
_cell.angle_beta   90.00
_cell.angle_gamma   90.00
#
_symmetry.space_group_name_H-M   'P 1'
#
loop_
_entity.id
_entity.type
_entity.pdbx_description
1 polymer ?
#
loop_
_entity_poly.entity_id
_entity_poly.type
_entity_poly.pdbx_seq_one_letter_code
_entity_poly.pdbx_strand_id
1 'polypeptide(L)'
;MLAAASRILSRSTPLLKPSLARTHFPAGYRFAVRSMADSAASPFKKIQIQRDDTTFDAYVVGKEDAPGIVVVQEWWGVDFEIKNHAVKISQLNPGFKALIPDLYRGKVGLDTAEAQHLMSGLDWPGAVKDIHASVNWLKANGSKKASINNLWNFNRLA
;
A
#
# COMPACT_ATOMS: atom_id res chain seq x y z
N MET A 1 8.13 -70.09 -62.76
CA MET A 1 8.63 -71.28 -62.07
C MET A 1 8.24 -71.17 -60.60
N LEU A 2 7.44 -72.14 -60.12
CA LEU A 2 7.14 -72.55 -58.72
C LEU A 2 6.59 -71.50 -57.72
N ALA A 3 5.67 -71.78 -56.80
CA ALA A 3 4.76 -72.90 -56.54
C ALA A 3 3.77 -72.48 -55.42
N ALA A 4 2.53 -73.02 -55.44
CA ALA A 4 1.75 -73.65 -54.34
C ALA A 4 1.74 -73.03 -52.92
N ALA A 5 0.70 -73.08 -52.06
CA ALA A 5 -0.63 -73.70 -52.01
C ALA A 5 -1.43 -73.11 -50.82
N SER A 6 -2.76 -73.24 -50.88
CA SER A 6 -3.75 -72.90 -49.84
C SER A 6 -3.77 -73.87 -48.65
N ARG A 7 -4.27 -73.42 -47.47
CA ARG A 7 -5.12 -74.11 -46.45
C ARG A 7 -5.29 -73.20 -45.21
N ILE A 8 -6.48 -72.76 -44.80
CA ILE A 8 -7.65 -73.38 -44.11
C ILE A 8 -7.74 -73.00 -42.60
N LEU A 9 -8.89 -72.37 -42.26
CA LEU A 9 -9.69 -72.34 -41.01
C LEU A 9 -9.05 -72.13 -39.62
N SER A 10 -9.54 -71.14 -38.86
CA SER A 10 -10.39 -71.37 -37.66
C SER A 10 -10.93 -70.07 -37.05
N ARG A 11 -12.11 -70.21 -36.46
CA ARG A 11 -13.04 -69.27 -35.80
C ARG A 11 -12.49 -68.74 -34.46
N SER A 12 -12.88 -67.53 -34.04
CA SER A 12 -13.24 -67.15 -32.64
C SER A 12 -13.37 -65.62 -32.47
N THR A 13 -14.55 -65.13 -32.11
CA THR A 13 -14.77 -63.82 -31.47
C THR A 13 -14.35 -63.86 -29.99
N PRO A 14 -13.88 -62.75 -29.41
CA PRO A 14 -14.65 -62.22 -28.27
C PRO A 14 -14.71 -60.69 -28.16
N LEU A 15 -15.74 -60.25 -27.44
CA LEU A 15 -16.08 -58.89 -27.04
C LEU A 15 -14.95 -58.14 -26.30
N LEU A 16 -14.78 -56.84 -26.61
CA LEU A 16 -14.06 -55.88 -25.77
C LEU A 16 -14.90 -54.59 -25.56
N LYS A 17 -15.46 -54.56 -24.34
CA LYS A 17 -15.98 -53.52 -23.43
C LYS A 17 -15.99 -52.04 -23.89
N PRO A 18 -17.07 -51.28 -23.58
CA PRO A 18 -17.07 -49.83 -23.70
C PRO A 18 -16.15 -49.20 -22.63
N SER A 19 -15.13 -48.46 -23.08
CA SER A 19 -14.33 -47.59 -22.23
C SER A 19 -15.10 -46.30 -21.99
N LEU A 20 -15.44 -46.01 -20.73
CA LEU A 20 -15.93 -44.69 -20.33
C LEU A 20 -14.85 -43.65 -20.63
N ALA A 21 -15.13 -42.78 -21.60
CA ALA A 21 -14.37 -41.55 -21.79
C ALA A 21 -14.50 -40.68 -20.55
N ARG A 22 -13.46 -40.66 -19.71
CA ARG A 22 -13.28 -39.68 -18.65
C ARG A 22 -12.97 -38.34 -19.30
N THR A 23 -13.97 -37.46 -19.35
CA THR A 23 -13.81 -36.05 -19.71
C THR A 23 -12.87 -35.38 -18.72
N HIS A 24 -11.66 -35.05 -19.18
CA HIS A 24 -10.76 -34.14 -18.49
C HIS A 24 -11.33 -32.72 -18.62
N PHE A 25 -11.88 -32.17 -17.54
CA PHE A 25 -12.14 -30.75 -17.45
C PHE A 25 -10.81 -30.01 -17.30
N PRO A 26 -10.48 -29.05 -18.17
CA PRO A 26 -9.27 -28.26 -18.01
C PRO A 26 -9.38 -27.41 -16.74
N ALA A 27 -8.40 -27.55 -15.86
CA ALA A 27 -8.19 -26.69 -14.72
C ALA A 27 -7.87 -25.28 -15.22
N GLY A 28 -8.78 -24.34 -15.00
CA GLY A 28 -8.51 -22.95 -15.37
C GLY A 28 -9.75 -22.11 -15.20
N TYR A 29 -9.95 -21.60 -13.98
CA TYR A 29 -10.47 -20.26 -13.62
C TYR A 29 -10.71 -20.30 -12.11
N ARG A 30 -9.60 -20.31 -11.34
CA ARG A 30 -9.67 -19.91 -9.94
C ARG A 30 -9.80 -18.40 -9.93
N PHE A 31 -11.02 -17.90 -9.78
CA PHE A 31 -11.23 -16.54 -9.29
C PHE A 31 -10.44 -16.44 -7.98
N ALA A 32 -9.32 -15.73 -8.02
CA ALA A 32 -8.57 -15.41 -6.83
C ALA A 32 -9.44 -14.46 -5.99
N VAL A 33 -10.22 -15.04 -5.08
CA VAL A 33 -10.80 -14.31 -3.96
C VAL A 33 -9.61 -13.85 -3.13
N ARG A 34 -9.13 -12.64 -3.41
CA ARG A 34 -8.19 -11.95 -2.53
C ARG A 34 -8.89 -11.82 -1.18
N SER A 35 -8.35 -12.53 -0.20
CA SER A 35 -8.71 -12.46 1.21
C SER A 35 -8.90 -11.00 1.62
N MET A 36 -10.09 -10.67 2.14
CA MET A 36 -10.40 -9.35 2.71
C MET A 36 -9.74 -9.11 4.08
N ALA A 37 -8.74 -9.93 4.45
CA ALA A 37 -8.14 -9.92 5.78
C ALA A 37 -6.92 -8.99 5.96
N ASP A 38 -6.45 -8.31 4.90
CA ASP A 38 -5.37 -7.31 5.02
C ASP A 38 -5.89 -5.92 5.50
N SER A 39 -7.20 -5.73 5.58
CA SER A 39 -7.82 -4.42 5.86
C SER A 39 -7.83 -3.97 7.33
N ALA A 40 -7.10 -4.66 8.22
CA ALA A 40 -7.00 -4.27 9.64
C ALA A 40 -5.62 -3.67 10.02
N ALA A 41 -4.61 -3.79 9.16
CA ALA A 41 -3.35 -3.09 9.33
C ALA A 41 -3.49 -1.67 8.79
N SER A 42 -3.08 -0.65 9.57
CA SER A 42 -3.01 0.71 9.05
C SER A 42 -2.15 0.70 7.78
N PRO A 43 -2.57 1.32 6.66
CA PRO A 43 -1.77 1.37 5.44
C PRO A 43 -0.46 2.16 5.64
N PHE A 44 -0.30 2.77 6.81
CA PHE A 44 0.87 3.53 7.19
C PHE A 44 1.97 2.66 7.80
N LYS A 45 3.16 2.80 7.24
CA LYS A 45 4.40 2.42 7.90
C LYS A 45 4.85 3.58 8.80
N LYS A 46 4.87 3.37 10.12
CA LYS A 46 5.51 4.30 11.05
C LYS A 46 7.03 4.14 10.95
N ILE A 47 7.75 5.25 10.83
CA ILE A 47 9.20 5.33 10.76
C ILE A 47 9.71 6.39 11.72
N GLN A 48 11.01 6.35 12.02
CA GLN A 48 11.70 7.43 12.70
C GLN A 48 12.70 8.08 11.78
N ILE A 49 12.72 9.41 11.78
CA ILE A 49 13.63 10.22 10.98
C ILE A 49 14.57 10.95 11.94
N GLN A 50 15.86 10.84 11.68
CA GLN A 50 16.87 11.60 12.42
C GLN A 50 17.01 13.01 11.83
N ARG A 51 17.01 14.00 12.72
CA ARG A 51 17.26 15.41 12.44
C ARG A 51 18.25 15.92 13.48
N ASP A 52 19.46 16.24 13.04
CA ASP A 52 20.60 16.62 13.90
C ASP A 52 20.80 15.58 15.03
N ASP A 53 20.67 16.00 16.28
CA ASP A 53 20.79 15.24 17.52
C ASP A 53 19.45 14.66 18.02
N THR A 54 18.37 14.85 17.28
CA THR A 54 17.02 14.42 17.66
C THR A 54 16.41 13.47 16.64
N THR A 55 15.37 12.75 17.03
CA THR A 55 14.54 11.97 16.12
C THR A 55 13.07 12.37 16.25
N PHE A 56 12.30 12.17 15.20
CA PHE A 56 10.85 12.33 15.21
C PHE A 56 10.18 11.17 14.47
N ASP A 57 8.94 10.89 14.87
CA ASP A 57 8.11 9.89 14.21
C ASP A 57 7.52 10.45 12.91
N ALA A 58 7.39 9.61 11.90
CA ALA A 58 6.67 9.95 10.68
C ALA A 58 5.87 8.74 10.17
N TYR A 59 4.81 9.03 9.43
CA TYR A 59 3.91 8.01 8.88
C TYR A 59 3.98 8.04 7.36
N VAL A 60 4.33 6.91 6.75
CA VAL A 60 4.52 6.79 5.29
C VAL A 60 3.48 5.88 4.69
N VAL A 61 2.90 6.27 3.56
CA VAL A 61 1.97 5.47 2.76
C VAL A 61 2.22 5.68 1.27
N GLY A 62 1.84 4.70 0.46
CA GLY A 62 1.88 4.80 -1.00
C GLY A 62 2.97 3.96 -1.64
N LYS A 63 3.21 4.23 -2.92
CA LYS A 63 4.07 3.40 -3.77
C LYS A 63 5.55 3.73 -3.54
N GLU A 64 6.40 2.70 -3.49
CA GLU A 64 7.86 2.86 -3.50
C GLU A 64 8.33 3.47 -4.84
N ASP A 65 9.44 4.22 -4.81
CA ASP A 65 10.03 4.93 -5.96
C ASP A 65 9.11 5.91 -6.70
N ALA A 66 7.97 6.26 -6.12
CA ALA A 66 7.05 7.27 -6.64
C ALA A 66 7.48 8.70 -6.26
N PRO A 67 6.99 9.74 -6.95
CA PRO A 67 7.13 11.12 -6.48
C PRO A 67 6.64 11.27 -5.05
N GLY A 68 7.43 11.96 -4.23
CA GLY A 68 7.19 12.12 -2.80
C GLY A 68 6.36 13.35 -2.49
N ILE A 69 5.50 13.26 -1.49
CA ILE A 69 4.75 14.40 -0.94
C ILE A 69 4.86 14.35 0.57
N VAL A 70 5.41 15.41 1.17
CA VAL A 70 5.29 15.65 2.60
C VAL A 70 3.92 16.27 2.85
N VAL A 71 3.09 15.58 3.63
CA VAL A 71 1.77 16.04 4.06
C VAL A 71 1.93 16.60 5.46
N VAL A 72 1.97 17.92 5.58
CA VAL A 72 2.16 18.59 6.87
C VAL A 72 0.93 18.35 7.74
N GLN A 73 1.15 17.94 9.00
CA GLN A 73 0.08 17.71 9.95
C GLN A 73 -0.79 18.95 10.17
N GLU A 74 -2.01 18.71 10.59
CA GLU A 74 -2.94 19.76 11.01
C GLU A 74 -2.59 20.26 12.42
N TRP A 75 -3.17 21.40 12.79
CA TRP A 75 -3.07 21.95 14.16
C TRP A 75 -3.62 21.03 15.26
N TRP A 76 -4.37 19.98 14.90
CA TRP A 76 -4.82 18.89 15.79
C TRP A 76 -3.77 17.78 16.00
N GLY A 77 -2.70 17.71 15.22
CA GLY A 77 -1.73 16.60 15.23
C GLY A 77 -1.98 15.57 14.13
N VAL A 78 -1.32 14.40 14.24
CA VAL A 78 -1.39 13.31 13.24
C VAL A 78 -2.58 12.39 13.49
N ASP A 79 -3.78 12.92 13.21
CA ASP A 79 -5.05 12.26 13.45
C ASP A 79 -5.56 11.42 12.26
N PHE A 80 -6.82 10.97 12.33
CA PHE A 80 -7.44 10.17 11.29
C PHE A 80 -7.65 10.95 9.98
N GLU A 81 -8.02 12.23 10.03
CA GLU A 81 -8.33 13.01 8.83
C GLU A 81 -7.09 13.24 7.97
N ILE A 82 -5.98 13.64 8.58
CA ILE A 82 -4.73 13.86 7.84
C ILE A 82 -4.15 12.56 7.28
N LYS A 83 -4.30 11.45 8.02
CA LYS A 83 -3.97 10.11 7.52
C LYS A 83 -4.83 9.75 6.31
N ASN A 84 -6.14 9.97 6.37
CA ASN A 84 -7.02 9.71 5.24
C ASN A 84 -6.67 10.59 4.03
N HIS A 85 -6.29 11.85 4.26
CA HIS A 85 -5.83 12.75 3.20
C HIS A 85 -4.55 12.24 2.52
N ALA A 86 -3.56 11.79 3.29
CA ALA A 86 -2.35 11.21 2.75
C ALA A 86 -2.60 9.90 1.98
N VAL A 87 -3.53 9.06 2.44
CA VAL A 87 -3.98 7.87 1.69
C VAL A 87 -4.57 8.27 0.34
N LYS A 88 -5.48 9.26 0.31
CA LYS A 88 -6.08 9.75 -0.93
C LYS A 88 -5.02 10.28 -1.90
N ILE A 89 -4.07 11.08 -1.40
CA ILE A 89 -2.94 11.56 -2.20
C ILE A 89 -2.15 10.39 -2.80
N SER A 90 -1.85 9.37 -2.00
CA SER A 90 -1.07 8.21 -2.45
C SER A 90 -1.74 7.43 -3.58
N GLN A 91 -3.09 7.47 -3.62
CA GLN A 91 -3.93 6.77 -4.60
C GLN A 91 -4.18 7.59 -5.88
N LEU A 92 -3.83 8.88 -5.92
CA LEU A 92 -3.95 9.69 -7.14
C LEU A 92 -3.04 9.12 -8.22
N ASN A 93 -3.51 8.97 -9.46
CA ASN A 93 -2.66 8.56 -10.59
C ASN A 93 -1.62 9.65 -10.90
N PRO A 94 -0.32 9.32 -11.09
CA PRO A 94 0.28 7.99 -11.30
C PRO A 94 0.65 7.18 -10.03
N GLY A 95 0.33 7.71 -8.86
CA GLY A 95 0.69 7.20 -7.53
C GLY A 95 1.72 8.11 -6.88
N PHE A 96 1.56 8.39 -5.58
CA PHE A 96 2.50 9.18 -4.79
C PHE A 96 2.96 8.44 -3.54
N LYS A 97 4.17 8.76 -3.06
CA LYS A 97 4.66 8.37 -1.75
C LYS A 97 4.38 9.51 -0.77
N ALA A 98 3.40 9.36 0.10
CA ALA A 98 3.02 10.37 1.06
C ALA A 98 3.69 10.11 2.42
N LEU A 99 4.18 11.17 3.05
CA LEU A 99 4.82 11.13 4.37
C LEU A 99 4.26 12.23 5.26
N ILE A 100 3.77 11.87 6.44
CA ILE A 100 3.28 12.81 7.46
C ILE A 100 4.30 12.88 8.60
N PRO A 101 5.00 14.01 8.81
CA PRO A 101 5.86 14.20 9.97
C PRO A 101 5.02 14.50 11.22
N ASP A 102 5.33 13.84 12.33
CA ASP A 102 4.70 14.07 13.63
C ASP A 102 5.44 15.16 14.40
N LEU A 103 5.09 16.41 14.10
CA LEU A 103 5.68 17.61 14.70
C LEU A 103 5.32 17.75 16.19
N TYR A 104 4.19 17.17 16.61
CA TYR A 104 3.73 17.18 18.00
C TYR A 104 4.20 15.98 18.84
N ARG A 105 5.04 15.11 18.27
CA ARG A 105 5.67 14.00 18.99
C ARG A 105 4.66 13.03 19.58
N GLY A 106 3.63 12.70 18.80
CA GLY A 106 2.58 11.75 19.14
C GLY A 106 1.36 12.36 19.80
N LYS A 107 1.39 13.66 20.13
CA LYS A 107 0.24 14.35 20.73
C LYS A 107 -0.79 14.69 19.65
N VAL A 108 -2.05 14.44 19.98
CA VAL A 108 -3.22 14.78 19.17
C VAL A 108 -4.20 15.52 20.08
N GLY A 109 -4.68 16.69 19.65
CA GLY A 109 -5.69 17.44 20.39
C GLY A 109 -7.05 16.75 20.32
N LEU A 110 -7.76 16.71 21.43
CA LEU A 110 -9.11 16.14 21.53
C LEU A 110 -10.20 17.21 21.45
N ASP A 111 -9.87 18.44 21.83
CA ASP A 111 -10.71 19.62 21.68
C ASP A 111 -9.93 20.84 21.16
N THR A 112 -10.67 21.91 20.84
CA THR A 112 -10.13 23.16 20.28
C THR A 112 -9.08 23.79 21.19
N ALA A 113 -9.25 23.71 22.51
CA ALA A 113 -8.33 24.31 23.46
C ALA A 113 -7.01 23.54 23.52
N GLU A 114 -7.06 22.21 23.49
CA GLU A 114 -5.88 21.36 23.41
C GLU A 114 -5.12 21.55 22.09
N ALA A 115 -5.84 21.59 20.96
CA ALA A 115 -5.23 21.86 19.64
C ALA A 115 -4.54 23.24 19.61
N GLN A 116 -5.20 24.26 20.16
CA GLN A 116 -4.63 25.60 20.28
C GLN A 116 -3.38 25.60 21.17
N HIS A 117 -3.39 24.85 22.27
CA HIS A 117 -2.25 24.73 23.16
C HIS A 117 -1.08 24.03 22.49
N LEU A 118 -1.32 22.95 21.74
CA LEU A 118 -0.29 22.25 20.97
C LEU A 118 0.35 23.18 19.92
N MET A 119 -0.46 23.93 19.19
CA MET A 119 0.02 24.89 18.18
C MET A 119 0.86 26.01 18.82
N SER A 120 0.42 26.52 19.97
CA SER A 120 1.11 27.60 20.68
C SER A 120 2.42 27.14 21.31
N GLY A 121 2.50 25.86 21.70
CA GLY A 121 3.70 25.23 22.27
C GLY A 121 4.65 24.63 21.23
N LEU A 122 4.36 24.74 19.94
CA LEU A 122 5.19 24.16 18.88
C LEU A 122 6.52 24.92 18.75
N ASP A 123 7.63 24.17 18.73
CA ASP A 123 8.93 24.68 18.30
C ASP A 123 8.94 24.88 16.79
N TRP A 124 8.57 26.08 16.34
CA TRP A 124 8.52 26.43 14.91
C TRP A 124 9.85 26.25 14.18
N PRO A 125 11.00 26.75 14.69
CA PRO A 125 12.31 26.45 14.11
C PRO A 125 12.59 24.95 13.98
N GLY A 126 12.30 24.15 15.00
CA GLY A 126 12.43 22.69 14.96
C GLY A 126 11.52 22.05 13.91
N ALA A 127 10.25 22.45 13.86
CA ALA A 127 9.26 21.93 12.92
C ALA A 127 9.65 22.15 11.45
N VAL A 128 10.19 23.33 11.11
CA VAL A 128 10.70 23.60 9.76
C VAL A 128 11.85 22.64 9.40
N LYS A 129 12.75 22.36 10.36
CA LYS A 129 13.83 21.40 10.16
C LYS A 129 13.31 19.96 10.03
N ASP A 130 12.29 19.57 10.79
CA ASP A 130 11.65 18.25 10.67
C ASP A 130 11.00 18.07 9.28
N ILE A 131 10.31 19.10 8.78
CA ILE A 131 9.73 19.09 7.43
C ILE A 131 10.84 18.96 6.38
N HIS A 132 11.95 19.68 6.53
CA HIS A 132 13.08 19.57 5.61
C HIS A 132 13.72 18.17 5.67
N ALA A 133 13.94 17.61 6.87
CA ALA A 133 14.43 16.26 7.05
C ALA A 133 13.51 15.22 6.40
N SER A 134 12.19 15.44 6.45
CA SER A 134 11.19 14.60 5.80
C SER A 134 11.29 14.62 4.27
N VAL A 135 11.49 15.79 3.67
CA VAL A 135 11.76 15.92 2.24
C VAL A 135 13.04 15.17 1.84
N ASN A 136 14.09 15.29 2.64
CA ASN A 136 15.36 14.62 2.39
C ASN A 136 15.23 13.10 2.52
N TRP A 137 14.47 12.62 3.51
CA TRP A 137 14.14 11.21 3.67
C TRP A 137 13.41 10.66 2.44
N LEU A 138 12.37 11.35 1.95
CA LEU A 138 11.67 10.93 0.73
C LEU A 138 12.62 10.77 -0.47
N LYS A 139 13.52 11.74 -0.67
CA LYS A 139 14.51 11.71 -1.75
C LYS A 139 15.50 10.55 -1.59
N ALA A 140 15.99 10.31 -0.37
CA ALA A 140 16.88 9.19 -0.07
C ALA A 140 16.19 7.83 -0.24
N ASN A 141 14.85 7.78 -0.09
CA ASN A 141 14.03 6.57 -0.17
C ASN A 141 13.22 6.46 -1.48
N GLY A 142 13.83 6.86 -2.61
CA GLY A 142 13.35 6.56 -3.96
C GLY A 142 12.55 7.66 -4.65
N SER A 143 12.13 8.72 -3.94
CA SER A 143 11.35 9.81 -4.54
C SER A 143 12.23 10.82 -5.28
N LYS A 144 12.32 10.70 -6.61
CA LYS A 144 13.11 11.63 -7.47
C LYS A 144 12.72 13.10 -7.34
N LYS A 145 11.45 13.37 -7.04
CA LYS A 145 10.91 14.71 -6.78
C LYS A 145 10.10 14.63 -5.49
N ALA A 146 10.15 15.71 -4.72
CA ALA A 146 9.38 15.85 -3.49
C ALA A 146 8.73 17.23 -3.42
N SER A 147 7.46 17.28 -3.04
CA SER A 147 6.73 18.52 -2.75
C SER A 147 6.16 18.50 -1.33
N ILE A 148 5.71 19.65 -0.85
CA ILE A 148 5.07 19.81 0.45
C ILE A 148 3.62 20.20 0.18
N ASN A 149 2.69 19.53 0.85
CA ASN A 149 1.27 19.84 0.84
C ASN A 149 0.78 19.95 2.27
N ASN A 150 -0.11 20.89 2.54
CA ASN A 150 -0.90 20.92 3.76
C ASN A 150 -2.37 20.67 3.40
N LEU A 151 -3.12 20.19 4.39
CA LEU A 151 -4.55 20.39 4.43
C LEU A 151 -4.75 21.46 5.52
N TRP A 152 -5.78 22.29 5.37
CA TRP A 152 -6.29 23.15 6.45
C TRP A 152 -7.80 23.10 6.35
N ASN A 153 -8.43 22.28 7.18
CA ASN A 153 -9.88 22.19 7.21
C ASN A 153 -10.47 23.26 8.16
N PHE A 154 -10.74 24.46 7.64
CA PHE A 154 -11.34 25.56 8.41
C PHE A 154 -12.74 25.24 8.97
N ASN A 155 -13.45 24.26 8.40
CA ASN A 155 -14.80 23.91 8.84
C ASN A 155 -14.83 22.98 10.07
N ARG A 156 -13.67 22.51 10.54
CA ARG A 156 -13.59 21.63 11.73
C ARG A 156 -13.72 22.37 13.06
N LEU A 157 -13.97 23.68 12.99
CA LEU A 157 -14.12 24.59 14.12
C LEU A 157 -15.59 24.92 14.46
N ALA A 158 -16.53 24.48 13.62
CA ALA A 158 -17.94 24.85 13.69
C ALA A 158 -18.79 23.80 14.43
#